data_AF-C0FVX6-F1
#
_entry.id   AF-C0FVX6-F1
#
_cell.length_a   1.000
_cell.length_b   1.000
_cell.length_c   1.000
_cell.angle_alpha   90.00
_cell.angle_beta   90.00
_cell.angle_gamma   90.00
#
_symmetry.space_group_name_H-M   'P 1'
#
loop_
_entity.id
_entity.type
_entity.pdbx_description
1 polymer ?
#
loop_
_entity_poly.entity_id
_entity_poly.type
_entity_poly.pdbx_seq_one_letter_code
_entity_poly.pdbx_strand_id
1 'polypeptide(L)' 'MEGKDRQLSGFLEVLVSYHGISKLTIAKMAGVEENDIDRLLANPPEKIEIEVKYKIAVTVMEGVSQTKM' A
#
# COMPACT_ATOMS: atom_id res chain seq x y z
N MET A 1 -5.36 13.46 8.48
CA MET A 1 -4.52 12.26 8.28
C MET A 1 -5.36 11.09 7.76
N GLU A 2 -6.57 10.86 8.29
CA GLU A 2 -7.47 9.76 7.84
C GLU A 2 -7.81 9.74 6.34
N GLY A 3 -7.99 10.90 5.70
CA GLY A 3 -8.33 10.95 4.26
C GLY A 3 -7.23 10.41 3.35
N LYS A 4 -5.95 10.64 3.68
CA LYS A 4 -4.81 10.14 2.91
C LYS A 4 -4.59 8.64 3.14
N ASP A 5 -4.79 8.18 4.37
CA ASP A 5 -4.73 6.75 4.72
C ASP A 5 -5.80 5.97 3.95
N ARG A 6 -7.02 6.51 3.84
CA ARG A 6 -8.10 5.92 3.04
C ARG A 6 -7.81 5.92 1.54
N GLN A 7 -7.14 6.95 1.01
CA GLN A 7 -6.71 6.96 -0.39
C GLN A 7 -5.66 5.89 -0.66
N LEU A 8 -4.69 5.75 0.24
CA LEU A 8 -3.64 4.74 0.12
C LEU A 8 -4.22 3.32 0.21
N SER A 9 -5.10 3.06 1.19
CA SER A 9 -5.76 1.75 1.32
C SER A 9 -6.65 1.45 0.11
N GLY A 10 -7.41 2.43 -0.39
CA GLY A 10 -8.21 2.27 -1.60
C GLY A 10 -7.39 1.95 -2.84
N PHE A 11 -6.20 2.56 -2.98
CA PHE A 11 -5.30 2.24 -4.10
C PHE A 11 -4.69 0.84 -3.96
N LEU A 12 -4.28 0.46 -2.75
CA LEU A 12 -3.79 -0.90 -2.48
C LEU A 12 -4.84 -1.96 -2.78
N GLU A 13 -6.11 -1.70 -2.45
CA GLU A 13 -7.24 -2.57 -2.77
C GLU A 13 -7.37 -2.78 -4.30
N VAL A 14 -7.15 -1.75 -5.11
CA VAL A 14 -7.11 -1.89 -6.58
C VAL A 14 -5.96 -2.78 -7.03
N LEU A 15 -4.75 -2.61 -6.48
CA LEU A 15 -3.61 -3.46 -6.83
C LEU A 15 -3.85 -4.94 -6.47
N VAL A 16 -4.42 -5.19 -5.30
CA VAL A 16 -4.67 -6.56 -4.81
C VAL A 16 -5.85 -7.20 -5.55
N SER A 17 -6.99 -6.52 -5.57
CA SER A 17 -8.26 -7.11 -6.02
C SER A 17 -8.47 -7.01 -7.52
N TYR A 18 -7.98 -5.95 -8.18
CA TYR A 18 -8.15 -5.76 -9.63
C TYR A 18 -6.93 -6.25 -10.44
N HIS A 19 -5.71 -5.94 -9.99
CA HIS A 19 -4.49 -6.37 -10.68
C HIS A 19 -3.96 -7.73 -10.22
N GLY A 20 -4.52 -8.32 -9.15
CA GLY A 20 -4.11 -9.63 -8.64
C GLY A 20 -2.70 -9.64 -8.04
N ILE A 21 -2.15 -8.48 -7.68
CA ILE A 21 -0.82 -8.37 -7.08
C ILE A 21 -0.94 -8.81 -5.62
N SER A 22 -0.18 -9.84 -5.24
CA SER A 22 -0.21 -10.33 -3.86
C SER A 22 0.26 -9.26 -2.87
N LYS A 23 -0.31 -9.25 -1.66
CA LYS A 23 0.12 -8.37 -0.57
C LYS A 23 1.60 -8.55 -0.24
N LEU A 24 2.07 -9.81 -0.20
CA LEU A 24 3.50 -10.14 -0.08
C LEU A 24 4.38 -9.46 -1.13
N THR A 25 3.95 -9.41 -2.40
CA THR A 25 4.70 -8.74 -3.47
C THR A 25 4.85 -7.25 -3.17
N ILE A 26 3.76 -6.58 -2.79
CA ILE A 26 3.75 -5.15 -2.45
C ILE A 26 4.66 -4.90 -1.24
N ALA A 27 4.54 -5.73 -0.20
CA ALA A 27 5.35 -5.63 1.01
C ALA A 27 6.86 -5.76 0.70
N LYS A 28 7.24 -6.74 -0.14
CA LYS A 28 8.63 -6.91 -0.60
C LYS A 28 9.15 -5.71 -1.38
N MET A 29 8.32 -5.15 -2.28
CA MET A 29 8.70 -3.96 -3.06
C MET A 29 8.85 -2.71 -2.18
N ALA A 30 8.07 -2.61 -1.10
CA ALA A 30 8.13 -1.51 -0.15
C ALA A 30 9.16 -1.71 0.98
N GLY A 31 9.73 -2.91 1.12
CA GLY A 31 10.63 -3.22 2.22
C GLY A 31 9.95 -3.15 3.59
N VAL A 32 8.70 -3.64 3.67
CA VAL A 32 7.87 -3.70 4.89
C VAL A 32 7.35 -5.12 5.12
N GLU A 33 6.70 -5.36 6.26
CA GLU A 33 6.10 -6.67 6.52
C GLU A 33 4.76 -6.82 5.79
N GLU A 34 4.40 -8.04 5.40
CA GLU A 34 3.09 -8.31 4.77
C GLU A 34 1.92 -7.92 5.69
N ASN A 35 2.09 -8.13 7.00
CA ASN A 35 1.12 -7.74 8.01
C ASN A 35 0.89 -6.20 8.04
N ASP A 36 1.87 -5.38 7.68
CA ASP A 36 1.65 -3.93 7.57
C ASP A 36 0.64 -3.58 6.46
N ILE A 37 0.62 -4.36 5.38
CA ILE A 37 -0.36 -4.23 4.30
C ILE A 37 -1.74 -4.67 4.79
N ASP A 38 -1.83 -5.78 5.51
CA ASP A 38 -3.10 -6.26 6.09
C ASP A 38 -3.72 -5.23 7.04
N ARG A 39 -2.90 -4.64 7.92
CA ARG A 39 -3.33 -3.61 8.86
C ARG A 39 -3.81 -2.35 8.17
N LEU A 40 -3.21 -1.98 7.05
CA LEU A 40 -3.62 -0.82 6.26
C LEU A 40 -4.90 -1.08 5.44
N LEU A 41 -5.13 -2.33 5.03
CA LEU A 41 -6.33 -2.78 4.32
C LEU A 41 -7.49 -3.17 5.26
N ALA A 42 -7.24 -3.27 6.57
CA ALA A 42 -8.29 -3.49 7.56
C ALA A 42 -9.38 -2.40 7.49
N ASN A 43 -10.59 -2.73 7.93
CA ASN A 43 -11.71 -1.79 7.96
C ASN A 43 -12.30 -1.68 9.39
N PRO A 44 -12.03 -0.60 10.13
CA PRO A 44 -11.22 0.57 9.73
C PRO A 44 -9.71 0.25 9.68
N PRO A 45 -8.90 1.03 8.94
CA PRO A 45 -7.45 0.84 8.88
C PRO A 45 -6.82 0.93 10.27
N GLU A 46 -5.94 -0.02 10.58
CA GLU A 46 -5.22 -0.01 11.84
C GLU A 46 -4.08 1.02 11.84
N LYS A 47 -3.65 1.39 13.04
CA LYS A 47 -2.53 2.31 13.22
C LYS A 47 -1.20 1.61 12.94
N ILE A 48 -0.59 1.91 11.81
CA ILE A 48 0.80 1.53 11.49
C ILE A 48 1.75 2.73 11.62
N GLU A 49 3.05 2.45 11.74
CA GLU A 49 4.08 3.49 11.84
C GLU A 49 4.10 4.39 10.60
N ILE A 50 4.44 5.67 10.81
CA ILE A 50 4.42 6.66 9.74
C ILE A 50 5.47 6.35 8.66
N GLU A 51 6.64 5.85 9.05
CA GLU A 51 7.70 5.44 8.12
C GLU A 51 7.23 4.31 7.19
N VAL A 52 6.51 3.33 7.75
CA VAL A 52 5.93 2.20 7.00
C VAL A 52 4.91 2.72 5.98
N LYS A 53 4.01 3.64 6.37
CA LYS A 53 3.08 4.29 5.44
C LYS A 53 3.80 4.99 4.29
N TYR A 54 4.88 5.72 4.60
CA TYR A 54 5.65 6.42 3.59
C TYR A 54 6.32 5.46 2.61
N LYS A 55 6.95 4.38 3.09
CA LYS A 55 7.56 3.35 2.22
C LYS A 55 6.52 2.76 1.26
N ILE A 56 5.36 2.36 1.78
CA ILE A 56 4.27 1.81 0.95
C ILE A 56 3.79 2.85 -0.07
N ALA A 57 3.53 4.08 0.35
CA ALA A 57 3.06 5.15 -0.53
C ALA A 57 4.05 5.46 -1.66
N VAL A 58 5.34 5.53 -1.34
CA VAL A 58 6.42 5.77 -2.32
C VAL A 58 6.47 4.65 -3.34
N THR A 59 6.55 3.40 -2.91
CA THR A 59 6.58 2.23 -3.81
C THR A 59 5.41 2.19 -4.77
N VAL A 60 4.22 2.46 -4.25
CA VAL A 60 2.97 2.46 -5.02
C VAL A 60 2.95 3.61 -6.04
N MET A 61 3.39 4.81 -5.66
CA MET A 61 3.42 5.98 -6.56
C MET A 61 4.54 5.90 -7.61
N GLU A 62 5.72 5.41 -7.24
CA GLU A 62 6.85 5.27 -8.16
C GLU A 62 6.59 4.19 -9.22
N GLY A 63 5.93 3.09 -8.85
CA GLY A 63 5.48 2.07 -9.82
C GLY A 63 4.54 2.63 -10.89
N VAL A 64 3.68 3.59 -10.53
CA VAL A 64 2.81 4.30 -11.49
C VAL A 64 3.61 5.20 -12.43
N SER A 65 4.69 5.82 -11.93
CA SER A 65 5.54 6.70 -12.74
C SER A 65 6.35 5.95 -13.82
N GLN A 66 6.71 4.70 -13.56
CA GLN A 66 7.47 3.85 -14.52
C GLN A 66 6.58 3.24 -15.62
N THR A 67 5.25 3.25 -15.47
CA THR A 67 4.32 2.73 -16.49
C THR A 67 4.06 3.75 -17.62
N LYS A 68 4.56 4.98 -17.47
CA LYS A 68 4.50 6.04 -18.48
C LYS A 68 5.76 5.98 -19.36
N MET A 69 5.95 4.87 -20.06
CA MET A 69 6.95 4.69 -21.13
C MET A 69 6.25 4.22 -22.40
#